data_AF-S0FMR0-F1
#
_entry.id   AF-S0FMR0-F1
#
_cell.length_a   1.000
_cell.length_b   1.000
_cell.length_c   1.000
_cell.angle_alpha   90.00
_cell.angle_beta   90.00
_cell.angle_gamma   90.00
#
_symmetry.space_group_name_H-M   'P 1'
#
loop_
_entity.id
_entity.type
_entity.pdbx_description
1 polymer ?
#
loop_
_entity_poly.entity_id
_entity_poly.type
_entity_poly.pdbx_seq_one_letter_code
_entity_poly.pdbx_strand_id
1 'polypeptide(L)'
;MPVLTYIGSAAATVSICFLLIGIGSAKVRNAGITALVSLTVSHIIVEIVKRNVCRKRPKDMLEEINVFNVPIDLYSFPSGHSTAIFSIAVTVSLYMPLLAFLVLPAALMVGLSRVYLGVHYLSDVIAGMVLATATSVLFYCI
;
A
#
# COMPACT_ATOMS: atom_id res chain seq x y z
N MET A 1 -6.87 3.28 -14.27
CA MET A 1 -7.41 4.51 -13.63
C MET A 1 -6.26 5.32 -13.03
N PRO A 2 -5.68 6.29 -13.77
CA PRO A 2 -4.47 7.00 -13.34
C PRO A 2 -4.64 7.75 -12.01
N VAL A 3 -5.83 8.29 -11.75
CA VAL A 3 -6.10 9.05 -10.52
C VAL A 3 -6.10 8.16 -9.28
N LEU A 4 -6.69 6.96 -9.38
CA LEU A 4 -6.88 6.08 -8.24
C LEU A 4 -5.56 5.64 -7.61
N THR A 5 -4.52 5.45 -8.42
CA THR A 5 -3.23 5.01 -7.89
C THR A 5 -2.59 6.04 -6.96
N TYR A 6 -2.90 7.34 -7.07
CA TYR A 6 -2.28 8.35 -6.22
C TYR A 6 -2.69 8.22 -4.75
N ILE A 7 -3.81 7.57 -4.46
CA ILE A 7 -4.25 7.26 -3.08
C ILE A 7 -3.25 6.31 -2.40
N GLY A 8 -2.60 5.42 -3.15
CA GLY A 8 -1.53 4.55 -2.64
C GLY A 8 -0.14 5.19 -2.61
N SER A 9 -0.01 6.48 -2.94
CA SER A 9 1.29 7.17 -2.89
C SER A 9 1.73 7.43 -1.45
N ALA A 10 3.03 7.53 -1.22
CA ALA A 10 3.58 7.84 0.11
C ALA A 10 3.02 9.16 0.68
N ALA A 11 2.88 10.20 -0.16
CA ALA A 11 2.29 11.46 0.26
C ALA A 11 0.86 11.26 0.76
N ALA A 12 0.00 10.59 -0.02
CA ALA A 12 -1.39 10.36 0.37
C ALA A 12 -1.50 9.50 1.63
N THR A 13 -0.78 8.39 1.71
CA THR A 13 -0.89 7.46 2.84
C THR A 13 -0.32 8.04 4.14
N VAL A 14 0.82 8.74 4.08
CA VAL A 14 1.38 9.45 5.23
C VAL A 14 0.46 10.56 5.70
N SER A 15 -0.12 11.35 4.77
CA SER A 15 -1.10 12.37 5.12
C SER A 15 -2.34 11.77 5.80
N ILE A 16 -2.86 10.63 5.30
CA ILE A 16 -3.99 9.93 5.94
C ILE A 16 -3.62 9.52 7.36
N CYS A 17 -2.44 8.94 7.59
CA CYS A 17 -1.99 8.57 8.93
C CYS A 17 -1.97 9.78 9.88
N PHE A 18 -1.37 10.90 9.46
CA PHE A 18 -1.31 12.11 10.29
C PHE A 18 -2.69 12.71 10.54
N LEU A 19 -3.61 12.66 9.57
CA LEU A 19 -5.00 13.06 9.78
C LEU A 19 -5.67 12.19 10.84
N LEU A 20 -5.60 10.86 10.72
CA LEU A 20 -6.16 9.94 11.73
C LEU A 20 -5.59 10.22 13.13
N ILE A 21 -4.31 10.56 13.23
CA ILE A 21 -3.63 10.89 14.50
C ILE A 21 -4.09 12.24 15.07
N GLY A 22 -4.18 13.27 14.23
CA GLY A 22 -4.39 14.66 14.67
C GLY A 22 -5.84 15.03 14.95
N ILE A 23 -6.80 14.43 14.22
CA ILE A 23 -8.23 14.77 14.34
C ILE A 23 -9.09 13.62 14.88
N GLY A 24 -8.50 12.44 15.10
CA GLY A 24 -9.22 11.25 15.55
C GLY A 24 -9.55 11.23 17.04
N SER A 25 -10.61 10.50 17.40
CA SER A 25 -10.80 10.03 18.79
C SER A 25 -9.63 9.16 19.23
N ALA A 26 -9.49 8.85 20.54
CA ALA A 26 -8.38 8.03 21.03
C ALA A 26 -8.22 6.71 20.24
N LYS A 27 -9.34 6.08 19.88
CA LYS A 27 -9.38 4.86 19.07
C LYS A 27 -8.89 5.08 17.63
N VAL A 28 -9.32 6.17 16.98
CA VAL A 28 -8.91 6.52 15.61
C VAL A 28 -7.43 6.93 15.57
N ARG A 29 -6.97 7.65 16.60
CA ARG A 29 -5.57 8.04 16.77
C ARG A 29 -4.66 6.83 16.90
N ASN A 30 -5.03 5.84 17.71
CA ASN A 30 -4.25 4.60 17.81
C ASN A 30 -4.21 3.86 16.47
N ALA A 31 -5.34 3.81 15.74
CA ALA A 31 -5.35 3.28 14.37
C ALA A 31 -4.38 4.03 13.45
N GLY A 32 -4.32 5.36 13.53
CA GLY A 32 -3.39 6.19 12.77
C GLY A 32 -1.91 5.93 13.14
N ILE A 33 -1.58 5.80 14.43
CA ILE A 33 -0.23 5.48 14.90
C ILE A 33 0.19 4.10 14.40
N THR A 34 -0.65 3.08 14.62
CA THR A 34 -0.38 1.71 14.18
C THR A 34 -0.27 1.61 12.66
N ALA A 35 -1.08 2.37 11.91
CA ALA A 35 -0.99 2.43 10.45
C ALA A 35 0.33 3.07 10.01
N LEU A 36 0.81 4.12 10.69
CA LEU A 36 2.08 4.78 10.40
C LEU A 36 3.28 3.87 10.70
N VAL A 37 3.25 3.15 11.83
CA VAL A 37 4.28 2.17 12.20
C VAL A 37 4.30 1.02 11.19
N SER A 38 3.14 0.44 10.89
CA SER A 38 3.00 -0.62 9.88
C SER A 38 3.48 -0.16 8.50
N LEU A 39 3.08 1.04 8.06
CA LEU A 39 3.51 1.65 6.80
C LEU A 39 5.02 1.77 6.73
N THR A 40 5.65 2.30 7.78
CA THR A 40 7.10 2.53 7.84
C THR A 40 7.87 1.21 7.82
N VAL A 41 7.53 0.28 8.71
CA VAL A 41 8.23 -1.01 8.83
C VAL A 41 8.07 -1.84 7.56
N SER A 42 6.85 -1.92 7.02
CA SER A 42 6.61 -2.64 5.77
C SER A 42 7.37 -1.99 4.60
N HIS A 43 7.47 -0.66 4.49
CA HIS A 43 8.24 -0.02 3.42
C HIS A 43 9.75 -0.25 3.52
N ILE A 44 10.31 -0.31 4.72
CA ILE A 44 11.71 -0.71 4.92
C ILE A 44 11.91 -2.13 4.35
N ILE A 45 11.01 -3.06 4.66
CA ILE A 45 11.06 -4.43 4.13
C ILE A 45 10.89 -4.43 2.60
N VAL A 46 9.95 -3.65 2.05
CA VAL A 46 9.77 -3.52 0.59
C VAL A 46 11.07 -3.09 -0.09
N GLU A 47 11.76 -2.08 0.45
CA GLU A 47 12.99 -1.56 -0.14
C GLU A 47 14.13 -2.58 -0.08
N ILE A 48 14.27 -3.29 1.04
CA ILE A 48 15.23 -4.39 1.17
C ILE A 48 14.93 -5.46 0.13
N VAL A 49 13.68 -5.94 0.06
CA VAL A 49 13.29 -7.01 -0.87
C VAL A 49 13.48 -6.58 -2.33
N LYS A 50 13.13 -5.35 -2.70
CA LYS A 50 13.31 -4.81 -4.05
C LYS A 50 14.76 -4.91 -4.51
N ARG A 51 15.71 -4.53 -3.65
CA ARG A 51 17.15 -4.55 -3.95
C ARG A 51 17.76 -5.96 -4.02
N ASN A 52 17.09 -6.95 -3.44
CA ASN A 52 17.54 -8.34 -3.46
C ASN A 52 16.92 -9.13 -4.61
N VAL A 53 15.62 -8.94 -4.88
CA VAL A 53 14.89 -9.69 -5.91
C VAL A 53 15.09 -9.08 -7.29
N CYS A 54 15.28 -7.75 -7.38
CA CYS A 54 15.59 -7.03 -8.63
C CYS A 54 14.64 -7.36 -9.80
N ARG A 55 13.37 -7.65 -9.51
CA ARG A 55 12.39 -8.06 -10.53
C ARG A 55 12.09 -6.90 -11.49
N LYS A 56 12.29 -7.13 -12.79
CA LYS A 56 11.90 -6.20 -13.86
C LYS A 56 10.38 -5.98 -13.89
N ARG A 57 9.92 -4.81 -14.32
CA ARG A 57 8.48 -4.49 -14.39
C ARG A 57 7.86 -5.05 -15.68
N PRO A 58 6.53 -5.26 -15.73
CA PRO A 58 5.86 -5.72 -16.95
C PRO A 58 6.14 -4.81 -18.15
N LYS A 59 6.10 -3.49 -17.94
CA LYS A 59 6.42 -2.49 -18.99
C LYS A 59 7.82 -2.65 -19.62
N ASP A 60 8.79 -3.22 -18.90
CA ASP A 60 10.16 -3.36 -19.39
C ASP A 60 10.32 -4.63 -20.24
N MET A 61 9.29 -5.49 -20.26
CA MET A 61 9.28 -6.77 -20.94
C MET A 61 8.26 -6.83 -22.08
N LEU A 62 7.34 -5.85 -22.16
CA LEU A 62 6.22 -5.83 -23.10
C LEU A 62 6.15 -4.45 -23.76
N GLU A 63 6.54 -4.39 -25.04
CA GLU A 63 6.69 -3.14 -25.80
C GLU A 63 5.36 -2.39 -26.02
N GLU A 64 4.22 -3.09 -25.92
CA GLU A 64 2.88 -2.54 -26.20
C GLU A 64 2.10 -2.09 -24.95
N ILE A 65 2.70 -2.12 -23.75
CA ILE A 65 2.00 -1.67 -22.53
C ILE A 65 1.98 -0.14 -22.47
N ASN A 66 0.76 0.42 -22.52
CA ASN A 66 0.54 1.84 -22.31
C ASN A 66 0.75 2.20 -20.83
N VAL A 67 1.90 2.78 -20.49
CA VAL A 67 2.32 2.98 -19.08
C VAL A 67 1.70 4.22 -18.42
N PHE A 68 0.84 4.97 -19.12
CA PHE A 68 0.18 6.20 -18.62
C PHE A 68 1.14 7.22 -17.95
N ASN A 69 2.44 7.17 -18.24
CA ASN A 69 3.52 8.00 -17.67
C ASN A 69 3.46 8.22 -16.15
N VAL A 70 3.06 7.21 -15.37
CA VAL A 70 3.11 7.29 -13.90
C VAL A 70 4.54 7.15 -13.37
N PRO A 71 4.95 7.95 -12.37
CA PRO A 71 6.27 7.86 -11.77
C PRO A 71 6.45 6.52 -11.05
N ILE A 72 7.55 5.81 -11.35
CA ILE A 72 7.87 4.49 -10.79
C ILE A 72 9.37 4.30 -10.62
N ASP A 73 9.74 3.53 -9.61
CA ASP A 73 11.11 3.08 -9.40
C ASP A 73 11.51 1.91 -10.33
N LEU A 74 12.74 1.42 -10.18
CA LEU A 74 13.34 0.41 -11.07
C LEU A 74 12.75 -1.01 -10.91
N TYR A 75 12.32 -1.42 -9.71
CA TYR A 75 12.00 -2.83 -9.42
C TYR A 75 10.52 -3.04 -9.08
N SER A 76 9.93 -4.12 -9.58
CA SER A 76 8.49 -4.37 -9.46
C SER A 76 8.10 -4.99 -8.12
N PHE A 77 8.94 -5.82 -7.51
CA PHE A 77 8.53 -6.67 -6.39
C PHE A 77 9.14 -6.25 -5.04
N PRO A 78 8.33 -6.16 -3.97
CA PRO A 78 6.86 -6.14 -3.93
C PRO A 78 6.30 -4.74 -4.29
N SER A 79 4.98 -4.64 -4.42
CA SER A 79 4.32 -3.37 -4.79
C SER A 79 4.20 -2.40 -3.61
N GLY A 80 5.02 -1.34 -3.59
CA GLY A 80 5.00 -0.32 -2.53
C GLY A 80 3.65 0.40 -2.38
N HIS A 81 2.97 0.75 -3.47
CA HIS A 81 1.64 1.38 -3.40
C HIS A 81 0.58 0.46 -2.78
N SER A 82 0.67 -0.84 -3.08
CA SER A 82 -0.23 -1.84 -2.50
C SER A 82 0.08 -1.98 -1.01
N THR A 83 1.35 -2.15 -0.64
CA THR A 83 1.77 -2.18 0.77
C THR A 83 1.28 -0.94 1.54
N ALA A 84 1.41 0.25 0.96
CA ALA A 84 1.04 1.50 1.62
C ALA A 84 -0.45 1.62 1.91
N ILE A 85 -1.30 1.30 0.94
CA ILE A 85 -2.74 1.45 1.13
C ILE A 85 -3.31 0.33 2.02
N PHE A 86 -2.75 -0.88 1.94
CA PHE A 86 -3.17 -1.99 2.78
C PHE A 86 -2.73 -1.81 4.24
N SER A 87 -1.60 -1.14 4.53
CA SER A 87 -1.20 -0.87 5.92
C SER A 87 -2.21 0.03 6.63
N ILE A 88 -2.82 0.97 5.90
CA ILE A 88 -3.92 1.79 6.42
C ILE A 88 -5.20 0.98 6.49
N ALA A 89 -5.61 0.36 5.38
CA ALA A 89 -6.91 -0.31 5.30
C ALA A 89 -7.06 -1.46 6.30
N VAL A 90 -6.02 -2.28 6.47
CA VAL A 90 -6.01 -3.37 7.46
C VAL A 90 -6.06 -2.80 8.87
N THR A 91 -5.20 -1.83 9.21
CA THR A 91 -5.20 -1.25 10.56
C THR A 91 -6.54 -0.58 10.88
N VAL A 92 -7.09 0.21 9.97
CA VAL A 92 -8.43 0.80 10.13
C VAL A 92 -9.49 -0.28 10.32
N SER A 93 -9.41 -1.40 9.60
CA SER A 93 -10.34 -2.53 9.76
C SER A 93 -10.21 -3.20 11.14
N LEU A 94 -9.00 -3.31 11.68
CA LEU A 94 -8.77 -3.91 13.01
C LEU A 94 -9.38 -3.05 14.12
N TYR A 95 -9.15 -1.73 14.11
CA TYR A 95 -9.75 -0.85 15.11
C TYR A 95 -11.24 -0.59 14.83
N MET A 96 -11.66 -0.42 13.58
CA MET A 96 -13.02 -0.04 13.18
C MET A 96 -13.60 -1.05 12.17
N PRO A 97 -14.04 -2.25 12.60
CA PRO A 97 -14.46 -3.33 11.70
C PRO A 97 -15.57 -2.97 10.71
N LEU A 98 -16.49 -2.08 11.09
CA LEU A 98 -17.56 -1.63 10.20
C LEU A 98 -17.03 -0.88 8.95
N LEU A 99 -15.87 -0.23 9.06
CA LEU A 99 -15.24 0.45 7.92
C LEU A 99 -14.51 -0.50 6.97
N ALA A 100 -14.29 -1.77 7.37
CA ALA A 100 -13.59 -2.76 6.55
C ALA A 100 -14.25 -2.94 5.18
N PHE A 101 -15.59 -2.92 5.15
CA PHE A 101 -16.39 -3.02 3.92
C PHE A 101 -16.18 -1.86 2.94
N LEU A 102 -15.60 -0.74 3.40
CA LEU A 102 -15.25 0.40 2.56
C LEU A 102 -13.76 0.41 2.22
N VAL A 103 -12.90 0.28 3.23
CA VAL A 103 -11.45 0.51 3.06
C VAL A 103 -10.74 -0.64 2.37
N LEU A 104 -11.17 -1.89 2.57
CA LEU A 104 -10.53 -3.05 1.92
C LEU A 104 -10.83 -3.11 0.42
N PRO A 105 -12.08 -2.91 -0.05
CA PRO A 105 -12.33 -2.78 -1.48
C PRO A 105 -11.59 -1.60 -2.11
N ALA A 106 -11.53 -0.44 -1.44
CA ALA A 106 -10.78 0.72 -1.94
C ALA A 106 -9.28 0.41 -2.09
N ALA A 107 -8.67 -0.23 -1.10
CA ALA A 107 -7.27 -0.69 -1.16
C ALA A 107 -7.03 -1.70 -2.29
N LEU A 108 -7.97 -2.63 -2.49
CA LEU A 108 -7.92 -3.58 -3.59
C LEU A 108 -7.98 -2.88 -4.95
N MET A 109 -8.86 -1.90 -5.13
CA MET A 109 -8.93 -1.13 -6.38
C MET A 109 -7.63 -0.35 -6.64
N VAL A 110 -6.98 0.19 -5.60
CA VAL A 110 -5.65 0.81 -5.72
C VAL A 110 -4.60 -0.22 -6.16
N GLY A 111 -4.57 -1.41 -5.55
CA GLY A 111 -3.67 -2.49 -5.95
C GLY A 111 -3.88 -2.95 -7.40
N LEU A 112 -5.14 -3.20 -7.78
CA LEU A 112 -5.52 -3.57 -9.15
C LEU A 112 -5.20 -2.46 -10.17
N SER A 113 -5.28 -1.18 -9.76
CA SER A 113 -4.85 -0.08 -10.62
C SER A 113 -3.37 -0.20 -11.02
N ARG A 114 -2.51 -0.74 -10.16
CA ARG A 114 -1.09 -0.95 -10.46
C ARG A 114 -0.87 -2.02 -11.53
N VAL A 115 -1.72 -3.05 -11.55
CA VAL A 115 -1.73 -4.07 -12.60
C VAL A 115 -2.27 -3.49 -13.90
N TYR A 116 -3.38 -2.75 -13.83
CA TYR A 116 -3.97 -2.08 -14.99
C TYR A 116 -3.01 -1.11 -15.68
N LEU A 117 -2.21 -0.37 -14.91
CA LEU A 117 -1.19 0.55 -15.42
C LEU A 117 0.06 -0.18 -15.97
N GLY A 118 0.11 -1.51 -15.88
CA GLY A 118 1.22 -2.32 -16.39
C GLY A 118 2.54 -2.15 -15.64
N VAL A 119 2.51 -1.58 -14.43
CA VAL A 119 3.71 -1.30 -13.64
C VAL A 119 4.02 -2.40 -12.62
N HIS A 120 3.06 -3.26 -12.30
CA HIS A 120 3.22 -4.36 -11.34
C HIS A 120 2.50 -5.63 -11.81
N TYR A 121 3.06 -6.78 -11.46
CA TYR A 121 2.35 -8.06 -11.58
C TYR A 121 1.35 -8.21 -10.43
N LEU A 122 0.33 -9.06 -10.62
CA LEU A 122 -0.63 -9.39 -9.55
C LEU A 122 0.08 -9.97 -8.31
N SER A 123 1.13 -10.76 -8.50
CA SER A 123 1.95 -11.30 -7.39
C SER A 123 2.65 -10.21 -6.58
N ASP A 124 3.03 -9.08 -7.20
CA ASP A 124 3.65 -7.95 -6.50
C ASP A 124 2.64 -7.25 -5.58
N VAL A 125 1.39 -7.16 -6.02
CA VAL A 125 0.26 -6.59 -5.27
C VAL A 125 -0.10 -7.48 -4.09
N ILE A 126 -0.23 -8.79 -4.31
CA ILE A 126 -0.54 -9.77 -3.26
C ILE A 126 0.57 -9.77 -2.21
N ALA A 127 1.84 -9.77 -2.61
CA ALA A 127 2.96 -9.72 -1.67
C ALA A 127 2.94 -8.44 -0.82
N GLY A 128 2.63 -7.29 -1.42
CA GLY A 128 2.48 -6.03 -0.68
C GLY A 128 1.32 -6.07 0.33
N MET A 129 0.17 -6.62 -0.08
CA MET A 129 -0.98 -6.83 0.80
C MET A 129 -0.66 -7.74 1.98
N VAL A 130 0.00 -8.88 1.74
CA VAL A 130 0.40 -9.83 2.79
C VAL A 130 1.37 -9.17 3.76
N LEU A 131 2.39 -8.47 3.25
CA LEU A 131 3.38 -7.78 4.08
C LEU A 131 2.73 -6.73 4.98
N ALA A 132 1.88 -5.87 4.41
CA ALA A 132 1.17 -4.85 5.15
C ALA A 132 0.21 -5.44 6.19
N THR A 133 -0.47 -6.54 5.86
CA THR A 133 -1.36 -7.24 6.79
C THR A 133 -0.57 -7.79 7.97
N ALA A 134 0.56 -8.45 7.71
CA ALA A 134 1.42 -9.02 8.75
C ALA A 134 1.95 -7.93 9.70
N THR A 135 2.44 -6.81 9.17
CA THR A 135 2.94 -5.69 10.00
C THR A 135 1.81 -5.00 10.76
N SER A 136 0.63 -4.80 10.15
CA SER A 136 -0.51 -4.18 10.83
C SER A 136 -1.03 -5.05 11.97
N VAL A 137 -1.11 -6.37 11.79
CA VAL A 137 -1.50 -7.30 12.86
C VAL A 137 -0.45 -7.34 13.98
N LEU A 138 0.84 -7.37 13.62
CA LEU A 138 1.92 -7.38 14.60
C LEU A 138 1.90 -6.16 15.52
N PHE A 139 1.58 -4.97 14.98
CA PHE A 139 1.59 -3.71 15.73
C PHE A 139 0.22 -3.27 16.26
N TYR A 140 -0.84 -4.05 16.03
CA TYR A 140 -2.20 -3.72 16.50
C TYR A 140 -2.33 -3.60 18.03
N CYS A 141 -1.42 -4.24 18.77
CA CYS A 141 -1.43 -4.20 20.24
C CYS A 141 -0.71 -2.98 20.85
N ILE A 142 -0.19 -2.06 20.02
CA ILE A 142 0.35 -0.76 20.46
C ILE A 142 -0.81 0.23 20.65
#